data_AF-A0A957GN89-F1
#
_entry.id   AF-A0A957GN89-F1
#
_cell.length_a   1.000
_cell.length_b   1.000
_cell.length_c   1.000
_cell.angle_alpha   90.00
_cell.angle_beta   90.00
_cell.angle_gamma   90.00
#
_symmetry.space_group_name_H-M   'P 1'
#
loop_
_entity.id
_entity.type
_entity.pdbx_description
1 polymer ?
#
loop_
_entity_poly.entity_id
_entity_poly.type
_entity_poly.pdbx_seq_one_letter_code
_entity_poly.pdbx_strand_id
1 'polypeptide(L)'
;MTPTPPLTLHWRDPLTGESRVQTAVYPLTIGRSPDNTIQLNSSFVSSHHLRIEDSDGQAWLQDLGSRNGTRLNGKLVGKTAVLLTTPSHIEI
;
A
#
# COMPACT_ATOMS: atom_id res chain seq x y z
N MET A 1 -11.44 -22.31 -2.02
CA MET A 1 -10.47 -21.19 -2.03
C MET A 1 -10.66 -20.44 -0.74
N THR A 2 -9.64 -20.33 0.09
CA THR A 2 -9.73 -19.58 1.36
C THR A 2 -9.65 -18.10 1.02
N PRO A 3 -10.62 -17.25 1.42
CA PRO A 3 -10.53 -15.83 1.14
C PRO A 3 -9.35 -15.23 1.90
N THR A 4 -8.58 -14.36 1.24
CA THR A 4 -7.46 -13.67 1.89
C THR A 4 -8.01 -12.73 2.94
N PRO A 5 -7.50 -12.79 4.19
CA PRO A 5 -8.02 -11.96 5.25
C PRO A 5 -7.82 -10.48 4.92
N PRO A 6 -8.74 -9.60 5.34
CA PRO A 6 -8.56 -8.15 5.22
C PRO A 6 -7.22 -7.70 5.80
N LEU A 7 -6.60 -6.69 5.17
CA LEU A 7 -5.38 -6.09 5.69
C LEU A 7 -5.73 -4.99 6.68
N THR A 8 -5.16 -5.09 7.87
CA THR A 8 -5.11 -3.96 8.81
C THR A 8 -3.86 -3.15 8.52
N LEU A 9 -4.05 -1.94 8.01
CA LEU A 9 -3.00 -1.00 7.69
C LEU A 9 -2.81 -0.05 8.87
N HIS A 10 -1.57 0.07 9.32
CA HIS A 10 -1.14 1.05 10.31
C HIS A 10 -0.17 1.99 9.61
N TRP A 11 -0.47 3.28 9.57
CA TRP A 11 0.44 4.26 9.01
C TRP A 11 0.56 5.49 9.89
N ARG A 12 1.70 6.18 9.73
CA ARG A 12 2.03 7.40 10.44
C ARG A 12 2.50 8.43 9.43
N ASP A 13 1.96 9.64 9.52
CA ASP A 13 2.47 10.80 8.81
C ASP A 13 3.74 11.30 9.54
N PRO A 14 4.92 11.30 8.90
CA PRO A 14 6.15 11.74 9.55
C PRO A 14 6.21 13.26 9.76
N LEU A 15 5.39 14.05 9.04
CA LEU A 15 5.38 15.51 9.16
C LEU A 15 4.50 15.98 10.32
N THR A 16 3.33 15.37 10.49
CA THR A 16 2.37 15.74 11.53
C THR A 16 2.45 14.86 12.77
N GLY A 17 3.04 13.67 12.66
CA GLY A 17 3.01 12.63 13.69
C GLY A 17 1.68 11.88 13.79
N GLU A 18 0.68 12.26 12.99
CA GLU A 18 -0.64 11.63 12.99
C GLU A 18 -0.51 10.14 12.63
N SER A 19 -1.17 9.27 13.40
CA SER A 19 -1.21 7.84 13.12
C SER A 19 -2.65 7.40 12.89
N ARG A 20 -2.85 6.50 11.92
CA ARG A 20 -4.16 5.96 11.56
C ARG A 20 -4.10 4.44 11.42
N VAL A 21 -5.24 3.82 11.67
CA VAL A 21 -5.45 2.39 11.48
C VAL A 21 -6.71 2.20 10.64
N GLN A 22 -6.61 1.41 9.57
CA GLN A 22 -7.75 1.10 8.73
C GLN A 22 -7.67 -0.33 8.23
N THR A 23 -8.81 -1.02 8.26
CA THR A 23 -8.96 -2.33 7.63
C THR A 23 -9.46 -2.16 6.20
N ALA A 24 -8.85 -2.86 5.26
CA ALA A 24 -9.22 -2.83 3.85
C ALA A 24 -9.29 -4.25 3.27
N VAL A 25 -10.15 -4.42 2.28
CA VAL A 25 -10.31 -5.66 1.51
C VAL A 25 -9.66 -5.51 0.13
N TYR A 26 -9.24 -6.62 -0.46
CA TYR A 26 -8.65 -6.62 -1.80
C TYR A 26 -9.72 -6.48 -2.91
N PRO A 27 -9.35 -5.95 -4.09
CA PRO A 27 -8.13 -5.19 -4.33
C PRO A 27 -8.22 -3.83 -3.63
N LEU A 28 -7.07 -3.30 -3.21
CA LEU A 28 -7.00 -1.95 -2.63
C LEU A 28 -5.92 -1.12 -3.29
N THR A 29 -6.16 0.18 -3.38
CA THR A 29 -5.23 1.16 -3.93
C THR A 29 -4.85 2.19 -2.86
N ILE A 30 -3.59 2.64 -2.92
CA ILE A 30 -3.08 3.69 -2.05
C ILE A 30 -2.51 4.80 -2.93
N GLY A 31 -2.93 6.03 -2.67
CA GLY A 31 -2.51 7.18 -3.45
C GLY A 31 -3.09 8.49 -2.91
N ARG A 32 -2.69 9.60 -3.53
CA ARG A 32 -3.14 10.95 -3.12
C ARG A 32 -4.54 11.29 -3.63
N SER A 33 -4.94 10.72 -4.76
CA SER A 33 -6.25 11.00 -5.34
C SER A 33 -7.36 10.42 -4.47
N PRO A 34 -8.53 11.08 -4.39
CA PRO A 34 -9.64 10.67 -3.51
C PRO A 34 -10.35 9.38 -3.96
N ASP A 35 -10.05 8.87 -5.15
CA ASP A 35 -10.58 7.62 -5.70
C ASP A 35 -9.77 6.39 -5.26
N ASN A 36 -8.71 6.54 -4.47
CA ASN A 36 -8.00 5.41 -3.87
C ASN A 36 -8.76 4.84 -2.66
N THR A 37 -8.64 3.54 -2.43
CA THR A 37 -9.16 2.90 -1.21
C THR A 37 -8.59 3.56 0.06
N ILE A 38 -7.31 3.91 0.02
CA ILE A 38 -6.61 4.66 1.05
C ILE A 38 -6.08 5.95 0.43
N GLN A 39 -6.73 7.06 0.75
CA GLN A 39 -6.26 8.39 0.36
C GLN A 39 -5.20 8.91 1.34
N LEU A 40 -4.02 9.24 0.82
CA LEU A 40 -2.95 9.90 1.58
C LEU A 40 -2.70 11.31 1.03
N ASN A 41 -3.09 12.33 1.79
CA ASN A 41 -2.98 13.73 1.40
C ASN A 41 -1.55 14.27 1.58
N SER A 42 -0.60 13.76 0.78
CA SER A 42 0.80 14.18 0.80
C SER A 42 1.31 14.45 -0.61
N SER A 43 2.12 15.50 -0.79
CA SER A 43 2.78 15.82 -2.06
C SER A 43 3.88 14.81 -2.45
N PHE A 44 4.30 13.97 -1.50
CA PHE A 44 5.24 12.86 -1.75
C PHE A 44 4.54 11.63 -2.34
N VAL A 45 3.22 11.53 -2.22
CA VAL A 45 2.45 10.38 -2.71
C VAL A 45 1.90 10.68 -4.11
N SER A 46 2.16 9.80 -5.07
CA SER A 46 1.55 9.87 -6.40
C SER A 46 0.02 9.75 -6.33
N SER A 47 -0.68 10.26 -7.34
CA SER A 47 -2.14 10.16 -7.45
C SER A 47 -2.64 8.73 -7.27
N HIS A 48 -2.02 7.76 -7.94
CA HIS A 48 -2.17 6.32 -7.72
C HIS A 48 -0.75 5.78 -7.51
N HIS A 49 -0.39 5.47 -6.26
CA HIS A 49 1.00 5.19 -5.90
C HIS A 49 1.29 3.69 -6.01
N LEU A 50 0.48 2.88 -5.35
CA LEU A 50 0.59 1.43 -5.36
C LEU A 50 -0.78 0.78 -5.30
N ARG A 51 -0.83 -0.51 -5.64
CA ARG A 51 -1.99 -1.37 -5.41
C ARG A 51 -1.57 -2.64 -4.69
N ILE A 52 -2.52 -3.22 -3.96
CA ILE A 52 -2.39 -4.54 -3.36
C ILE A 52 -3.56 -5.39 -3.84
N GLU A 53 -3.25 -6.53 -4.44
CA GLU A 53 -4.21 -7.46 -5.01
C GLU A 53 -4.11 -8.82 -4.32
N ASP A 54 -5.21 -9.56 -4.32
CA ASP A 54 -5.20 -10.95 -3.92
C ASP A 54 -4.98 -11.83 -5.16
N SER A 55 -4.07 -12.79 -5.05
CA SER A 55 -3.92 -13.89 -6.01
C SER A 55 -3.69 -15.18 -5.23
N ASP A 56 -4.59 -16.15 -5.43
CA ASP A 56 -4.51 -17.50 -4.85
C ASP A 56 -4.33 -17.53 -3.32
N GLY A 57 -5.01 -16.62 -2.61
CA GLY A 57 -4.93 -16.57 -1.15
C GLY A 57 -3.72 -15.77 -0.64
N GLN A 58 -3.00 -15.09 -1.52
CA GLN A 58 -1.79 -14.34 -1.23
C GLN A 58 -1.92 -12.88 -1.66
N ALA A 59 -1.42 -11.99 -0.82
CA ALA A 59 -1.38 -10.56 -1.11
C ALA A 59 -0.17 -10.21 -1.97
N TRP A 60 -0.37 -9.43 -3.02
CA TRP A 60 0.67 -8.97 -3.93
C TRP A 60 0.67 -7.46 -4.00
N LEU A 61 1.80 -6.83 -3.71
CA LEU A 61 1.99 -5.38 -3.79
C LEU A 61 2.67 -5.01 -5.11
N GLN A 62 2.20 -3.96 -5.75
CA GLN A 62 2.81 -3.42 -6.97
C GLN A 62 2.85 -1.89 -6.92
N ASP A 63 4.03 -1.33 -7.18
CA ASP A 63 4.18 0.11 -7.43
C ASP A 63 3.64 0.46 -8.82
N LEU A 64 2.87 1.54 -8.93
CA LEU A 64 2.20 1.94 -10.18
C LEU A 64 3.03 2.90 -11.03
N GLY A 65 4.33 2.97 -10.81
CA GLY A 65 5.22 3.98 -11.41
C GLY A 65 5.18 5.28 -10.63
N SER A 66 5.23 5.18 -9.30
CA SER A 66 5.21 6.34 -8.42
C SER A 66 6.45 7.22 -8.60
N ARG A 67 6.35 8.51 -8.22
CA ARG A 67 7.47 9.45 -8.40
C ARG A 67 8.63 9.18 -7.45
N ASN A 68 8.32 8.83 -6.21
CA ASN A 68 9.31 8.66 -5.14
C ASN A 68 9.65 7.19 -4.85
N GLY A 69 8.90 6.26 -5.46
CA GLY A 69 9.08 4.82 -5.29
C GLY A 69 8.39 4.28 -4.05
N THR A 70 8.02 3.00 -4.12
CA THR A 70 7.55 2.24 -2.95
C THR A 70 8.69 1.38 -2.40
N ARG A 71 8.83 1.30 -1.07
CA ARG A 71 9.73 0.33 -0.41
C ARG A 71 8.93 -0.65 0.41
N LEU A 72 9.28 -1.93 0.33
CA LEU A 72 8.78 -3.01 1.16
C LEU A 72 9.93 -3.55 2.01
N ASN A 73 9.83 -3.41 3.33
CA ASN A 73 10.87 -3.81 4.28
C ASN A 73 12.25 -3.21 3.90
N GLY A 74 12.26 -1.92 3.56
CA GLY A 74 13.45 -1.16 3.13
C GLY A 74 13.91 -1.39 1.69
N LYS A 75 13.38 -2.40 0.98
CA LYS A 75 13.76 -2.73 -0.40
C LYS A 75 12.83 -2.06 -1.41
N LEU A 76 13.40 -1.45 -2.44
CA LEU A 76 12.63 -0.80 -3.51
C LEU A 76 11.77 -1.82 -4.25
N VAL A 77 10.50 -1.49 -4.46
CA VAL A 77 9.54 -2.24 -5.25
C VAL A 77 9.27 -1.46 -6.54
N GLY A 78 9.31 -2.17 -7.67
CA GLY A 78 9.01 -1.60 -8.98
C GLY A 78 7.62 -1.96 -9.48
N LYS A 79 7.43 -1.84 -10.79
CA LYS A 79 6.18 -2.23 -11.48
C LYS A 79 5.93 -3.74 -11.51
N THR A 80 6.87 -4.58 -11.05
CA THR A 80 6.64 -6.01 -10.90
C THR A 80 6.03 -6.27 -9.54
N ALA A 81 4.92 -7.01 -9.50
CA ALA A 81 4.25 -7.36 -8.25
C ALA A 81 5.18 -8.22 -7.37
N VAL A 82 5.18 -7.95 -6.07
CA VAL A 82 5.95 -8.68 -5.05
C VAL A 82 5.01 -9.23 -3.99
N LEU A 83 5.34 -10.41 -3.47
CA LEU A 83 4.56 -11.03 -2.40
C LEU A 83 4.62 -10.15 -1.14
N LEU A 84 3.45 -9.81 -0.60
CA LEU A 84 3.29 -9.08 0.64
C LEU A 84 2.97 -10.06 1.78
N THR A 85 3.92 -10.23 2.68
CA THR A 85 3.74 -11.06 3.89
C THR A 85 3.43 -10.18 5.10
N THR A 86 2.72 -10.71 6.09
CA THR A 86 2.44 -9.99 7.34
C THR A 86 3.25 -10.57 8.51
N PRO A 87 3.88 -9.72 9.36
CA PRO A 87 3.95 -8.27 9.27
C PRO A 87 4.95 -7.80 8.19
N SER A 88 4.63 -6.68 7.54
CA SER A 88 5.56 -5.96 6.64
C SER A 88 5.46 -4.46 6.85
N HIS A 89 6.55 -3.76 6.54
CA HIS A 89 6.62 -2.30 6.55
C HIS A 89 6.67 -1.76 5.12
N ILE A 90 5.82 -0.78 4.83
CA ILE A 90 5.74 -0.13 3.51
C ILE A 90 6.05 1.36 3.68
N GLU A 91 6.96 1.89 2.87
CA GLU A 91 7.31 3.31 2.81
C GLU A 91 6.99 3.84 1.40
N ILE A 92 6.36 5.02 1.32
CA ILE A 92 5.92 5.71 0.10
C ILE A 92 6.00 7.23 0.24
#